data_AF-F2DG62-F1
#
_entry.id   AF-F2DG62-F1
#
_cell.length_a   1.000
_cell.length_b   1.000
_cell.length_c   1.000
_cell.angle_alpha   90.00
_cell.angle_beta   90.00
_cell.angle_gamma   90.00
#
_symmetry.space_group_name_H-M   'P 1'
#
loop_
_entity.id
_entity.type
_entity.pdbx_description
1 polymer ?
#
loop_
_entity_poly.entity_id
_entity_poly.type
_entity_poly.pdbx_seq_one_letter_code
_entity_poly.pdbx_strand_id
1 'polypeptide(L)'
;SIQQLYRISTMYWDDKYGTHTVSSEVISSMRIMMTEDSNNAVSSSFLLDDDSSIPFSVDDISKSMTEIEVTDVDMPPLIRENSGFTFLHQRKD
;
A
#
# COMPACT_ATOMS: atom_id res chain seq x y z
N SER A 1 -16.05 3.51 -1.69
CA SER A 1 -17.43 3.37 -1.16
C SER A 1 -18.38 4.35 -1.85
N ILE A 2 -19.65 3.98 -2.07
CA ILE A 2 -20.67 4.88 -2.66
C ILE A 2 -20.90 6.13 -1.78
N GLN A 3 -20.75 6.01 -0.46
CA GLN A 3 -20.86 7.14 0.46
C GLN A 3 -19.78 8.22 0.21
N GLN A 4 -18.56 7.80 -0.16
CA GLN A 4 -17.46 8.70 -0.48
C GLN A 4 -17.70 9.43 -1.80
N LEU A 5 -18.18 8.70 -2.83
CA LEU A 5 -18.57 9.28 -4.12
C LEU A 5 -19.68 10.33 -3.98
N TYR A 6 -20.71 10.04 -3.19
CA TYR A 6 -21.78 11.00 -2.91
C TYR A 6 -21.22 12.29 -2.27
N ARG A 7 -20.36 12.15 -1.26
CA ARG A 7 -19.75 13.30 -0.58
C ARG A 7 -18.91 14.14 -1.53
N ILE A 8 -18.02 13.53 -2.30
CA ILE A 8 -17.19 14.25 -3.29
C ILE A 8 -18.09 14.98 -4.30
N SER A 9 -19.12 14.30 -4.82
CA SER A 9 -20.03 14.87 -5.83
C SER A 9 -20.84 16.05 -5.30
N THR A 10 -21.30 16.00 -4.05
CA THR A 10 -22.09 17.10 -3.44
C THR A 10 -21.25 18.27 -2.92
N MET A 11 -19.94 18.07 -2.73
CA MET A 11 -18.99 19.13 -2.38
C MET A 11 -18.28 19.71 -3.60
N TYR A 12 -18.53 19.17 -4.79
CA TYR A 12 -17.91 19.63 -6.03
C TYR A 12 -18.32 21.08 -6.33
N TRP A 13 -17.35 21.90 -6.73
CA TRP A 13 -17.59 23.27 -7.15
C TRP A 13 -16.52 23.66 -8.18
N ASP A 14 -16.95 24.03 -9.40
CA ASP A 14 -16.05 24.50 -10.45
C ASP A 14 -16.30 25.96 -10.82
N ASP A 15 -15.21 26.74 -10.83
CA ASP A 15 -15.22 28.17 -11.12
C ASP A 15 -15.22 28.47 -12.62
N LYS A 16 -14.78 27.53 -13.47
CA LYS A 16 -14.64 27.75 -14.91
C LYS A 16 -15.98 27.80 -15.63
N TYR A 17 -16.92 26.95 -15.22
CA TYR A 17 -18.25 26.82 -15.79
C TYR A 17 -19.36 27.11 -14.78
N GLY A 18 -19.02 27.45 -13.51
CA GLY A 18 -19.99 27.74 -12.46
C GLY A 18 -20.85 26.54 -12.08
N THR A 19 -20.33 25.32 -12.28
CA THR A 19 -21.07 24.10 -11.97
C THR A 19 -20.80 23.72 -10.53
N HIS A 20 -21.85 23.79 -9.71
CA HIS A 20 -21.76 23.65 -8.25
C HIS A 20 -22.06 22.25 -7.73
N THR A 21 -22.41 21.29 -8.60
CA THR A 21 -22.72 19.91 -8.22
C THR A 21 -22.99 19.06 -9.47
N VAL A 22 -23.16 17.75 -9.29
CA VAL A 22 -23.64 16.81 -10.32
C VAL A 22 -25.17 16.86 -10.45
N SER A 23 -25.73 16.24 -11.49
CA SER A 23 -27.17 16.27 -11.73
C SER A 23 -27.99 15.62 -10.60
N SER A 24 -29.23 16.09 -10.40
CA SER A 24 -30.12 15.56 -9.36
C SER A 24 -30.43 14.07 -9.54
N GLU A 25 -30.46 13.59 -10.78
CA GLU A 25 -30.68 12.18 -11.10
C GLU A 25 -29.54 11.32 -10.56
N VAL A 26 -28.30 11.74 -10.79
CA VAL A 26 -27.11 11.06 -10.29
C VAL A 26 -27.07 11.06 -8.76
N ILE A 27 -27.35 12.21 -8.11
CA ILE A 27 -27.44 12.29 -6.64
C ILE A 27 -28.53 11.37 -6.08
N SER A 28 -29.69 11.31 -6.74
CA SER A 28 -30.80 10.43 -6.32
C SER A 28 -30.42 8.96 -6.44
N SER A 29 -29.79 8.56 -7.55
CA SER A 29 -29.30 7.20 -7.76
C SER A 29 -28.26 6.81 -6.71
N MET A 30 -27.28 7.68 -6.43
CA MET A 30 -26.29 7.44 -5.37
C MET A 30 -26.92 7.26 -3.98
N ARG A 31 -27.98 8.03 -3.66
CA ARG A 31 -28.69 7.91 -2.39
C ARG A 31 -29.37 6.54 -2.23
N ILE A 32 -29.96 6.02 -3.30
CA ILE A 32 -30.60 4.70 -3.31
C ILE A 32 -29.53 3.61 -3.07
N MET A 33 -28.43 3.65 -3.83
CA MET A 33 -27.35 2.68 -3.69
C MET A 33 -26.69 2.72 -2.30
N MET A 34 -26.55 3.91 -1.67
CA MET A 34 -26.05 4.03 -0.30
C MET A 34 -26.92 3.29 0.72
N THR A 35 -28.24 3.26 0.53
CA THR A 35 -29.16 2.53 1.41
C THR A 35 -29.15 1.03 1.17
N GLU A 36 -28.88 0.60 -0.06
CA GLU A 36 -28.78 -0.83 -0.42
C GLU A 36 -27.48 -1.46 0.09
N ASP A 37 -26.35 -0.76 -0.06
CA ASP A 37 -25.01 -1.20 0.39
C ASP A 37 -24.85 -1.18 1.92
N SER A 38 -25.65 -0.38 2.64
CA SER A 38 -25.58 -0.28 4.11
C SER A 38 -26.02 -1.54 4.85
N ASN A 39 -26.53 -2.55 4.15
CA ASN A 39 -26.86 -3.86 4.73
C ASN A 39 -25.63 -4.78 4.88
N ASN A 40 -24.45 -4.37 4.38
CA ASN A 40 -23.22 -5.14 4.49
C ASN A 40 -22.35 -4.59 5.63
N ALA A 41 -22.34 -5.28 6.77
CA ALA A 41 -21.78 -4.83 8.05
C ALA A 41 -20.27 -4.48 8.05
N VAL A 42 -19.55 -4.78 6.96
CA VAL A 42 -18.10 -4.56 6.80
C VAL A 42 -17.76 -3.19 6.18
N SER A 43 -18.73 -2.47 5.61
CA SER A 43 -18.50 -1.22 4.83
C SER A 43 -19.12 0.05 5.45
N SER A 44 -19.35 0.08 6.76
CA SER A 44 -20.01 1.23 7.42
C SER A 44 -19.09 2.44 7.67
N SER A 45 -17.78 2.31 7.43
CA SER A 45 -16.85 3.44 7.59
C SER A 45 -16.88 4.36 6.37
N PHE A 46 -17.08 5.66 6.64
CA PHE A 46 -16.97 6.71 5.64
C PHE A 46 -15.51 7.04 5.30
N LEU A 47 -14.62 6.99 6.30
CA LEU A 47 -13.21 7.35 6.18
C LEU A 47 -12.36 6.14 5.81
N LEU A 48 -11.22 6.41 5.17
CA LEU A 48 -10.17 5.40 4.98
C LEU A 48 -9.46 5.16 6.31
N ASP A 49 -8.92 3.96 6.48
CA ASP A 49 -8.12 3.62 7.66
C ASP A 49 -6.71 4.22 7.54
N ASP A 50 -6.22 4.84 8.62
CA ASP A 50 -4.89 5.49 8.64
C ASP A 50 -3.74 4.48 8.48
N ASP A 51 -3.95 3.21 8.88
CA ASP A 51 -3.01 2.12 8.70
C ASP A 51 -3.34 1.31 7.44
N SER A 52 -3.06 1.91 6.28
CA SER A 52 -3.14 1.23 4.98
C SER A 52 -1.84 0.46 4.65
N SER A 53 -1.06 0.07 5.67
CA SER A 53 0.16 -0.70 5.42
C SER A 53 -0.19 -2.03 4.75
N ILE A 54 0.49 -2.32 3.65
CA ILE A 54 0.36 -3.61 2.97
C ILE A 54 1.41 -4.54 3.59
N PRO A 55 1.00 -5.58 4.34
CA PRO A 55 1.95 -6.53 4.89
C PRO A 55 2.63 -7.28 3.75
N PHE A 56 3.96 -7.39 3.80
CA PHE A 56 4.72 -8.21 2.87
C PHE A 56 5.06 -9.55 3.54
N SER A 57 5.04 -10.62 2.75
CA SER A 57 5.42 -11.94 3.23
C SER A 57 6.93 -12.15 3.15
N VAL A 58 7.43 -13.13 3.90
CA VAL A 58 8.82 -13.61 3.73
C VAL A 58 9.09 -14.13 2.31
N ASP A 59 8.06 -14.63 1.63
CA ASP A 59 8.16 -15.08 0.25
C ASP A 59 8.33 -13.90 -0.73
N ASP A 60 7.73 -12.74 -0.45
CA ASP A 60 7.90 -11.52 -1.26
C ASP A 60 9.33 -10.96 -1.13
N ILE A 61 9.92 -11.09 0.06
CA ILE A 61 11.35 -10.78 0.28
C ILE A 61 12.21 -11.73 -0.56
N SER A 62 11.97 -13.04 -0.45
CA SER A 62 12.73 -14.06 -1.17
C SER A 62 12.70 -13.84 -2.70
N LYS A 63 11.53 -13.52 -3.26
CA LYS A 63 11.35 -13.26 -4.70
C LYS A 63 12.06 -12.00 -5.19
N SER A 64 12.23 -11.00 -4.34
CA SER A 64 12.87 -9.72 -4.69
C SER A 64 14.38 -9.70 -4.41
N MET A 65 14.87 -10.67 -3.63
CA MET A 65 16.27 -10.78 -3.28
C MET A 65 17.08 -11.24 -4.50
N THR A 66 18.18 -10.54 -4.78
CA THR A 66 19.16 -11.01 -5.76
C THR A 66 19.90 -12.20 -5.17
N GLU A 67 20.01 -13.29 -5.93
CA GLU A 67 20.83 -14.43 -5.55
C GLU A 67 22.30 -13.99 -5.58
N ILE A 68 22.89 -13.79 -4.39
CA ILE A 68 24.30 -13.47 -4.22
C ILE A 68 25.00 -14.76 -3.82
N GLU A 69 25.91 -15.24 -4.67
CA GLU A 69 26.83 -16.29 -4.26
C GLU A 69 27.80 -15.69 -3.23
N VAL A 70 27.75 -16.18 -1.99
CA VAL A 70 28.57 -15.65 -0.87
C VAL A 70 30.08 -15.78 -1.17
N THR A 71 30.45 -16.65 -2.11
CA THR A 71 31.80 -16.84 -2.63
C THR A 71 32.30 -15.69 -3.52
N ASP A 72 31.41 -14.89 -4.09
CA ASP A 72 31.75 -13.81 -5.04
C ASP A 72 31.89 -12.43 -4.37
N VAL A 73 31.74 -12.37 -3.04
CA VAL A 73 31.88 -11.15 -2.25
C VAL A 73 33.23 -11.16 -1.53
N ASP A 74 34.15 -10.30 -1.95
CA ASP A 74 35.43 -10.12 -1.23
C ASP A 74 35.19 -9.58 0.19
N MET A 75 35.93 -10.14 1.15
CA MET A 75 35.78 -9.79 2.54
C MET A 75 36.33 -8.37 2.78
N PRO A 76 35.55 -7.47 3.42
CA PRO A 76 36.02 -6.12 3.72
C PRO A 76 37.35 -6.13 4.52
N PRO A 77 38.30 -5.21 4.24
CA PRO A 77 39.63 -5.21 4.86
C PRO A 77 39.61 -5.23 6.39
N LEU A 78 38.65 -4.53 7.00
CA LEU A 78 38.48 -4.47 8.46
C LEU A 78 38.20 -5.85 9.10
N ILE A 79 37.53 -6.74 8.38
CA ILE A 79 37.27 -8.11 8.83
C ILE A 79 38.49 -8.99 8.53
N ARG A 80 39.12 -8.80 7.37
CA ARG A 80 40.32 -9.56 6.95
C ARG A 80 41.53 -9.34 7.86
N GLU A 81 41.71 -8.12 8.36
CA GLU A 81 42.88 -7.73 9.18
C GLU A 81 42.68 -8.02 10.67
N ASN A 82 41.46 -8.34 11.10
CA ASN A 82 41.16 -8.60 12.49
C ASN A 82 41.27 -10.10 12.81
N SER A 83 42.27 -10.47 13.60
CA SER A 83 42.59 -11.85 13.96
C SER A 83 41.46 -12.60 14.65
N GLY A 84 40.49 -11.90 15.24
CA GLY A 84 39.28 -12.49 15.84
C GLY A 84 38.30 -13.08 14.81
N PHE A 85 38.42 -12.73 13.52
CA PHE A 85 37.55 -13.20 12.44
C PHE A 85 38.22 -14.23 11.51
N THR A 86 39.32 -14.83 11.95
CA THR A 86 40.01 -15.91 11.23
C THR A 86 39.09 -17.10 10.90
N PHE A 87 38.05 -17.37 11.71
CA PHE A 87 37.06 -18.42 11.44
C PHE A 87 36.21 -18.17 10.17
N LEU A 88 36.08 -16.92 9.71
CA LEU A 88 35.36 -16.57 8.49
C LEU A 88 36.17 -16.82 7.21
N HIS A 89 37.48 -17.08 7.33
CA HIS A 89 38.37 -17.37 6.20
C HIS A 89 38.30 -18.84 5.73
N GLN A 90 37.47 -19.67 6.37
CA GLN A 90 37.34 -21.07 6.01
C GLN A 90 36.57 -21.22 4.69
N ARG A 91 37.30 -21.52 3.62
CA ARG A 91 36.74 -22.11 2.41
C ARG A 91 36.13 -23.46 2.75
N LYS A 92 34.88 -23.66 2.35
CA LYS A 92 34.24 -24.98 2.28
C LYS A 92 35.12 -25.90 1.41
N ASP A 93 35.51 -27.05 1.94
CA ASP A 93 35.90 -28.20 1.10
C ASP A 93 34.66 -28.72 0.35
#